data_AF-A0A094H8N6-F1
#
_entry.id   AF-A0A094H8N6-F1
#
_cell.length_a   1.000
_cell.length_b   1.000
_cell.length_c   1.000
_cell.angle_alpha   90.00
_cell.angle_beta   90.00
_cell.angle_gamma   90.00
#
_symmetry.space_group_name_H-M   'P 1'
#
loop_
_entity.id
_entity.type
_entity.pdbx_description
1 polymer ?
#
loop_
_entity_poly.entity_id
_entity_poly.type
_entity_poly.pdbx_seq_one_letter_code
_entity_poly.pdbx_strand_id
1 'polypeptide(L)'
;MQSQLTATLVTSALVAGVTVGACTWPQMDNTEDSKVCFVLAIWYSSLLLSVTSIGSATQQIVALNRLATYPNGLEMIRWLLAKDQPDIEDSRQVLKPRSSQLWLWQLPISLQKTSLYLFATGLFVLVYSRIPTGSEHWSTNDIKIIAIFSCAAAYSLSNYLITSAGLYYRLGKLPTGPGVHFRYGRSAYKYNMYTLCANNVLEKHGRPHLPWSVKAKLMGVPGSSTGDEFHRWAQLPIPREQFKREQKEQQRLHFPYCKPLPGVETLLTDLNSAYNVDGNKIHIALASSSEKNNYELKTSRPETQEIFSVFDENRRILGDDPRLQNGRGKPAPDIFLLALQVINESLGDGENAIKPSECLVFEDSVPGVEAGRRAGMRVVWVPHLGLAAEYEQRDKEVLAGRTGLVPIGDEWQLGNVDDGWAVKLPSLENFPYDEYRIQAMP
;
A
#
# COMPACT_ATOMS: atom_id res chain seq x y z
N MET A 1 13.04 15.95 -7.82
CA MET A 1 14.25 16.27 -8.60
C MET A 1 15.14 15.04 -8.80
N GLN A 2 15.49 14.30 -7.73
CA GLN A 2 16.35 13.11 -7.82
C GLN A 2 15.80 11.98 -8.72
N SER A 3 14.49 11.68 -8.67
CA SER A 3 13.86 10.68 -9.57
C SER A 3 13.90 11.06 -11.05
N GLN A 4 13.75 12.35 -11.36
CA GLN A 4 13.86 12.88 -12.72
C GLN A 4 15.30 12.84 -13.23
N LEU A 5 16.28 13.08 -12.36
CA LEU A 5 17.69 12.95 -12.68
C LEU A 5 18.07 11.48 -12.93
N THR A 6 17.59 10.55 -12.12
CA THR A 6 17.82 9.10 -12.34
C THR A 6 17.19 8.62 -13.64
N ALA A 7 15.94 9.01 -13.93
CA ALA A 7 15.29 8.65 -15.18
C ALA A 7 16.06 9.21 -16.38
N THR A 8 16.41 10.50 -16.34
CA THR A 8 17.21 11.15 -17.39
C THR A 8 18.58 10.51 -17.56
N LEU A 9 19.25 10.11 -16.47
CA LEU A 9 20.56 9.46 -16.52
C LEU A 9 20.48 8.09 -17.20
N VAL A 10 19.51 7.25 -16.81
CA VAL A 10 19.31 5.91 -17.38
C VAL A 10 18.92 6.01 -18.86
N THR A 11 17.99 6.90 -19.21
CA THR A 11 17.55 7.06 -20.60
C THR A 11 18.64 7.66 -21.48
N SER A 12 19.42 8.62 -20.96
CA SER A 12 20.56 9.19 -21.70
C SER A 12 21.67 8.17 -21.90
N ALA A 13 21.96 7.33 -20.91
CA ALA A 13 22.94 6.25 -21.05
C ALA A 13 22.50 5.20 -22.09
N LEU A 14 21.22 4.83 -22.09
CA LEU A 14 20.66 3.90 -23.08
C LEU A 14 20.68 4.51 -24.50
N VAL A 15 20.24 5.76 -24.67
CA VAL A 15 20.28 6.44 -25.98
C VAL A 15 21.72 6.62 -26.46
N ALA A 16 22.66 7.00 -25.58
CA ALA A 16 24.07 7.11 -25.93
C ALA A 16 24.67 5.76 -26.36
N GLY A 17 24.37 4.68 -25.64
CA GLY A 17 24.82 3.34 -25.99
C GLY A 17 24.28 2.88 -27.35
N VAL A 18 23.01 3.17 -27.62
CA VAL A 18 22.36 2.87 -28.90
C VAL A 18 22.97 3.70 -30.05
N THR A 19 23.21 4.99 -29.84
CA THR A 19 23.81 5.89 -30.84
C THR A 19 25.26 5.54 -31.15
N VAL A 20 26.08 5.28 -30.13
CA VAL A 20 27.47 4.84 -30.31
C VAL A 20 27.51 3.47 -31.01
N GLY A 21 26.61 2.57 -30.63
CA GLY A 21 26.41 1.30 -31.33
C GLY A 21 26.10 1.54 -32.81
N ALA A 22 25.14 2.41 -33.13
CA ALA A 22 24.74 2.72 -34.51
C ALA A 22 25.88 3.25 -35.38
N CYS A 23 26.82 4.02 -34.80
CA CYS A 23 28.00 4.51 -35.54
C CYS A 23 28.98 3.40 -35.96
N THR A 24 28.88 2.20 -35.38
CA THR A 24 29.69 1.03 -35.75
C THR A 24 28.98 0.11 -36.75
N TRP A 25 27.76 0.46 -37.16
CA TRP A 25 26.96 -0.41 -38.04
C TRP A 25 27.37 -0.29 -39.50
N PRO A 26 27.21 -1.38 -40.29
CA PRO A 26 27.58 -1.39 -41.69
C PRO A 26 26.74 -0.39 -42.50
N GLN A 27 27.40 0.46 -43.28
CA GLN A 27 26.72 1.41 -44.17
C GLN A 27 26.13 0.68 -45.39
N MET A 28 24.89 1.04 -45.77
CA MET A 28 24.20 0.40 -46.90
C MET A 28 24.93 0.55 -48.24
N ASP A 29 25.65 1.65 -48.43
CA ASP A 29 26.40 1.94 -49.67
C ASP A 29 27.63 1.04 -49.86
N ASN A 30 28.07 0.33 -48.81
CA ASN A 30 29.24 -0.56 -48.84
C ASN A 30 28.86 -2.05 -49.06
N THR A 31 27.61 -2.35 -49.42
CA THR A 31 27.10 -3.72 -49.56
C THR A 31 26.50 -3.97 -50.94
N GLU A 32 27.17 -4.79 -51.76
CA GLU A 32 26.67 -5.22 -53.09
C GLU A 32 25.58 -6.31 -52.99
N ASP A 33 25.45 -6.98 -51.84
CA ASP A 33 24.47 -8.05 -51.63
C ASP A 33 23.10 -7.52 -51.17
N SER A 34 22.10 -7.63 -52.05
CA SER A 34 20.71 -7.26 -51.78
C SER A 34 20.10 -7.92 -50.53
N LYS A 35 20.52 -9.14 -50.16
CA LYS A 35 20.05 -9.84 -48.96
C LYS A 35 20.59 -9.18 -47.69
N VAL A 36 21.84 -8.71 -47.72
CA VAL A 36 22.47 -8.00 -46.59
C VAL A 36 21.84 -6.62 -46.43
N CYS A 37 21.60 -5.89 -47.53
CA CYS A 37 20.89 -4.61 -47.50
C CYS A 37 19.48 -4.73 -46.89
N PHE A 38 18.76 -5.81 -47.20
CA PHE A 38 17.45 -6.09 -46.61
C PHE A 38 17.51 -6.35 -45.10
N VAL A 39 18.49 -7.12 -44.63
CA VAL A 39 18.73 -7.35 -43.19
C VAL A 39 19.08 -6.05 -42.48
N LEU A 40 19.98 -5.24 -43.07
CA LEU A 40 20.36 -3.94 -42.52
C LEU A 40 19.15 -3.01 -42.40
N ALA A 41 18.27 -2.94 -43.42
CA ALA A 41 17.05 -2.15 -43.37
C ALA A 41 16.11 -2.58 -42.22
N ILE A 42 15.96 -3.88 -41.99
CA ILE A 42 15.17 -4.42 -40.86
C ILE A 42 15.77 -4.00 -39.53
N TRP A 43 17.10 -4.12 -39.37
CA TRP A 43 17.76 -3.77 -38.12
C TRP A 43 17.79 -2.26 -37.86
N TYR A 44 17.98 -1.42 -38.89
CA TYR A 44 17.85 0.03 -38.76
C TYR A 44 16.43 0.44 -38.37
N SER A 45 15.41 -0.25 -38.90
CA SER A 45 14.02 -0.03 -38.50
C SER A 45 13.77 -0.42 -37.03
N SER A 46 14.34 -1.55 -36.58
CA SER A 46 14.32 -1.96 -35.17
C SER A 46 14.97 -0.91 -34.27
N LEU A 47 16.14 -0.40 -34.66
CA LEU A 47 16.88 0.63 -33.94
C LEU A 47 16.06 1.91 -33.79
N LEU A 48 15.47 2.38 -34.90
CA LEU A 48 14.61 3.57 -34.92
C LEU A 48 13.46 3.43 -33.92
N LEU A 49 12.74 2.31 -33.95
CA LEU A 49 11.63 2.04 -33.01
C LEU A 49 12.08 1.98 -31.55
N SER A 50 13.28 1.45 -31.27
CA SER A 50 13.84 1.42 -29.90
C SER A 50 14.18 2.83 -29.41
N VAL A 51 14.79 3.67 -30.23
CA VAL A 51 15.10 5.06 -29.87
C VAL A 51 13.82 5.86 -29.65
N THR A 52 12.82 5.69 -30.52
CA THR A 52 11.51 6.32 -30.36
C THR A 52 10.81 5.86 -29.07
N SER A 53 10.84 4.56 -28.76
CA SER A 53 10.32 3.99 -27.51
C SER A 53 10.95 4.66 -26.27
N ILE A 54 12.29 4.77 -26.22
CA ILE A 54 13.00 5.40 -25.12
C ILE A 54 12.62 6.89 -25.01
N GLY A 55 12.57 7.61 -26.12
CA GLY A 55 12.14 9.01 -26.16
C GLY A 55 10.72 9.21 -25.62
N SER A 56 9.76 8.39 -26.09
CA SER A 56 8.38 8.44 -25.63
C SER A 56 8.23 8.08 -24.15
N ALA A 57 8.92 7.05 -23.66
CA ALA A 57 8.92 6.68 -22.24
C ALA A 57 9.50 7.81 -21.37
N THR A 58 10.58 8.45 -21.82
CA THR A 58 11.20 9.58 -21.12
C THR A 58 10.24 10.76 -21.00
N GLN A 59 9.58 11.13 -22.11
CA GLN A 59 8.58 12.19 -22.12
C GLN A 59 7.41 11.89 -21.17
N GLN A 60 6.90 10.65 -21.19
CA GLN A 60 5.83 10.22 -20.29
C GLN A 60 6.26 10.28 -18.82
N ILE A 61 7.45 9.78 -18.47
CA ILE A 61 7.97 9.80 -17.10
C ILE A 61 8.17 11.24 -16.60
N VAL A 62 8.70 12.15 -17.44
CA VAL A 62 8.86 13.57 -17.07
C VAL A 62 7.51 14.22 -16.84
N ALA A 63 6.54 14.01 -17.74
CA ALA A 63 5.19 14.53 -17.60
C ALA A 63 4.50 14.03 -16.32
N LEU A 64 4.61 12.73 -16.02
CA LEU A 64 4.04 12.14 -14.81
C LEU A 64 4.72 12.64 -13.54
N ASN A 65 6.04 12.77 -13.54
CA ASN A 65 6.74 13.33 -12.39
C ASN A 65 6.36 14.80 -12.16
N ARG A 66 6.18 15.60 -13.22
CA ARG A 66 5.68 16.98 -13.10
C ARG A 66 4.27 16.99 -12.51
N LEU A 67 3.37 16.17 -13.03
CA LEU A 67 2.00 16.03 -12.49
C LEU A 67 2.02 15.60 -11.03
N ALA A 68 2.87 14.66 -10.64
CA ALA A 68 3.00 14.18 -9.27
C ALA A 68 3.50 15.23 -8.26
N THR A 69 4.10 16.34 -8.73
CA THR A 69 4.50 17.46 -7.84
C THR A 69 3.35 18.38 -7.46
N TYR A 70 2.21 18.31 -8.16
CA TYR A 70 1.03 19.08 -7.77
C TYR A 70 0.33 18.41 -6.56
N PRO A 71 -0.25 19.19 -5.63
CA PRO A 71 -1.02 18.66 -4.50
C PRO A 71 -2.12 17.67 -4.91
N ASN A 72 -2.75 17.91 -6.08
CA ASN A 72 -3.80 17.06 -6.65
C ASN A 72 -3.28 16.20 -7.83
N GLY A 73 -1.97 15.97 -7.93
CA GLY A 73 -1.34 15.33 -9.08
C GLY A 73 -1.93 13.96 -9.45
N LEU A 74 -2.31 13.17 -8.45
CA LEU A 74 -2.95 11.87 -8.66
C LEU A 74 -4.38 11.99 -9.20
N GLU A 75 -5.12 13.04 -8.83
CA GLU A 75 -6.44 13.33 -9.39
C GLU A 75 -6.30 13.81 -10.83
N MET A 76 -5.33 14.67 -11.11
CA MET A 76 -5.04 15.13 -12.47
C MET A 76 -4.68 13.95 -13.40
N ILE A 77 -3.88 13.00 -12.93
CA ILE A 77 -3.56 11.77 -13.69
C ILE A 77 -4.81 10.91 -13.90
N ARG A 78 -5.69 10.78 -12.91
CA ARG A 78 -6.96 10.05 -13.04
C ARG A 78 -7.88 10.71 -14.07
N TRP A 79 -7.98 12.04 -14.06
CA TRP A 79 -8.73 12.80 -15.06
C TRP A 79 -8.14 12.67 -16.46
N LEU A 80 -6.81 12.71 -16.58
CA LEU A 80 -6.13 12.47 -17.86
C LEU A 80 -6.41 11.08 -18.43
N LEU A 81 -6.62 10.08 -17.57
CA LEU A 81 -6.92 8.72 -17.95
C LEU A 81 -8.42 8.46 -18.15
N ALA A 82 -9.31 9.27 -17.57
CA ALA A 82 -10.75 9.06 -17.59
C ALA A 82 -11.40 9.49 -18.93
N LYS A 83 -12.60 8.98 -19.19
CA LYS A 83 -13.49 9.52 -20.22
C LYS A 83 -14.01 10.91 -19.81
N ASP A 84 -14.29 11.76 -20.80
CA ASP A 84 -14.79 13.13 -20.60
C ASP A 84 -16.20 13.16 -19.96
N GLN A 85 -16.95 12.06 -20.04
CA GLN A 85 -18.19 11.84 -19.30
C GLN A 85 -18.07 10.62 -18.37
N PRO A 86 -18.39 10.76 -17.07
CA PRO A 86 -18.46 9.63 -16.15
C PRO A 86 -19.68 8.76 -16.47
N ASP A 87 -19.49 7.43 -16.51
CA ASP A 87 -20.62 6.50 -16.56
C ASP A 87 -21.31 6.50 -15.19
N ILE A 88 -22.64 6.53 -15.18
CA ILE A 88 -23.44 6.36 -13.96
C ILE A 88 -23.82 4.88 -13.89
N GLU A 89 -23.17 4.14 -13.00
CA GLU A 89 -23.53 2.77 -12.63
C GLU A 89 -24.00 2.80 -11.17
N ASP A 90 -25.20 2.26 -10.89
CA ASP A 90 -25.72 2.11 -9.52
C ASP A 90 -25.64 3.39 -8.66
N SER A 91 -26.07 4.52 -9.24
CA SER A 91 -26.08 5.84 -8.57
C SER A 91 -24.70 6.36 -8.13
N ARG A 92 -23.60 5.76 -8.60
CA ARG A 92 -22.21 6.21 -8.34
C ARG A 92 -21.51 6.58 -9.65
N GLN A 93 -20.78 7.70 -9.64
CA GLN A 93 -19.95 8.09 -10.77
C GLN A 93 -18.72 7.17 -10.86
N VAL A 94 -18.61 6.40 -11.94
CA VAL A 94 -17.46 5.53 -12.19
C VAL A 94 -16.61 6.11 -13.33
N LEU A 95 -15.41 6.58 -13.00
CA LEU A 95 -14.43 7.01 -13.98
C LEU A 95 -13.84 5.77 -14.68
N LYS A 96 -14.31 5.46 -15.89
CA LYS A 96 -13.71 4.43 -16.74
C LYS A 96 -12.54 5.01 -17.54
N PRO A 97 -11.46 4.23 -17.76
CA PRO A 97 -10.33 4.70 -18.52
C PRO A 97 -10.69 4.87 -20.00
N ARG A 98 -10.21 5.96 -20.62
CA ARG A 98 -10.38 6.25 -22.04
C ARG A 98 -9.47 5.33 -22.86
N SER A 99 -10.04 4.59 -23.81
CA SER A 99 -9.29 3.61 -24.61
C SER A 99 -8.11 4.22 -25.36
N SER A 100 -8.23 5.46 -25.86
CA SER A 100 -7.13 6.16 -26.52
C SER A 100 -5.98 6.49 -25.56
N GLN A 101 -6.28 6.78 -24.30
CA GLN A 101 -5.27 7.03 -23.27
C GLN A 101 -4.59 5.73 -22.86
N LEU A 102 -5.34 4.63 -22.72
CA LEU A 102 -4.73 3.31 -22.50
C LEU A 102 -3.75 2.94 -23.62
N TRP A 103 -4.09 3.21 -24.89
CA TRP A 103 -3.20 3.02 -26.03
C TRP A 103 -1.95 3.91 -25.97
N LEU A 104 -2.11 5.20 -25.68
CA LEU A 104 -0.99 6.15 -25.56
C LEU A 104 0.01 5.72 -24.48
N TRP A 105 -0.48 5.21 -23.35
CA TRP A 105 0.36 4.78 -22.24
C TRP A 105 1.06 3.45 -22.48
N GLN A 106 0.48 2.59 -23.33
CA GLN A 106 1.12 1.33 -23.76
C GLN A 106 2.06 1.51 -24.96
N LEU A 107 2.05 2.69 -25.61
CA LEU A 107 2.81 2.95 -26.84
C LEU A 107 4.32 2.67 -26.70
N PRO A 108 5.05 3.14 -25.67
CA PRO A 108 6.48 2.86 -25.56
C PRO A 108 6.76 1.35 -25.43
N ILE A 109 5.94 0.63 -24.65
CA ILE A 109 6.08 -0.82 -24.48
C ILE A 109 5.80 -1.55 -25.80
N SER A 110 4.80 -1.10 -26.57
CA SER A 110 4.48 -1.66 -27.88
C SER A 110 5.61 -1.43 -28.89
N LEU A 111 6.17 -0.23 -28.94
CA LEU A 111 7.30 0.11 -29.80
C LEU A 111 8.56 -0.71 -29.44
N GLN A 112 8.84 -0.88 -28.14
CA GLN A 112 9.96 -1.71 -27.68
C GLN A 112 9.80 -3.18 -28.10
N LYS A 113 8.60 -3.75 -27.92
CA LYS A 113 8.31 -5.13 -28.34
C LYS A 113 8.45 -5.29 -29.87
N THR A 114 7.91 -4.34 -30.63
CA THR A 114 8.00 -4.35 -32.10
C THR A 114 9.44 -4.25 -32.58
N SER A 115 10.27 -3.41 -31.94
CA SER A 115 11.70 -3.32 -32.18
C SER A 115 12.41 -4.66 -31.97
N LEU A 116 12.13 -5.34 -30.84
CA LEU A 116 12.71 -6.66 -30.54
C LEU A 116 12.31 -7.71 -31.58
N TYR A 117 11.05 -7.72 -32.03
CA TYR A 117 10.58 -8.64 -33.07
C TYR A 117 11.26 -8.38 -34.41
N LEU A 118 11.42 -7.12 -34.82
CA LEU A 118 12.13 -6.78 -36.04
C LEU A 118 13.61 -7.18 -35.95
N PHE A 119 14.26 -6.95 -34.81
CA PHE A 119 15.65 -7.35 -34.61
C PHE A 119 15.82 -8.88 -34.75
N ALA A 120 14.96 -9.64 -34.06
CA ALA A 120 14.93 -11.09 -34.15
C ALA A 120 14.64 -11.55 -35.58
N THR A 121 13.70 -10.91 -36.27
CA THR A 121 13.38 -11.23 -37.67
C THR A 121 14.59 -11.01 -38.57
N GLY A 122 15.34 -9.91 -38.40
CA GLY A 122 16.57 -9.69 -39.15
C GLY A 122 17.65 -10.74 -38.87
N LEU A 123 17.77 -11.24 -37.63
CA LEU A 123 18.64 -12.37 -37.29
C LEU A 123 18.21 -13.67 -37.98
N PHE A 124 16.91 -13.96 -38.00
CA PHE A 124 16.36 -15.11 -38.72
C PHE A 124 16.65 -15.00 -40.22
N VAL A 125 16.37 -13.85 -40.84
CA VAL A 125 16.64 -13.64 -42.27
C VAL A 125 18.14 -13.76 -42.55
N LEU A 126 19.02 -13.25 -41.69
CA LEU A 126 20.48 -13.35 -41.86
C LEU A 126 21.00 -14.79 -41.75
N VAL A 127 20.48 -15.58 -40.81
CA VAL A 127 20.91 -16.97 -40.62
C VAL A 127 20.38 -17.85 -41.74
N TYR A 128 19.11 -17.66 -42.12
CA TYR A 128 18.46 -18.46 -43.16
C TYR A 128 18.79 -17.98 -44.58
N SER A 129 19.31 -16.76 -44.77
CA SER A 129 19.79 -16.31 -46.09
C SER A 129 21.06 -17.04 -46.54
N ARG A 130 21.77 -17.70 -45.60
CA ARG A 130 22.88 -18.62 -45.87
C ARG A 130 22.44 -19.96 -46.47
N ILE A 131 21.13 -20.23 -46.52
CA ILE A 131 20.61 -21.43 -47.18
C ILE A 131 20.83 -21.26 -48.70
N PRO A 132 21.55 -22.20 -49.36
CA PRO A 132 21.72 -22.17 -50.80
C PRO A 132 20.37 -22.26 -51.50
N THR A 133 20.10 -21.32 -52.43
CA THR A 133 18.91 -21.36 -53.27
C THR A 133 19.23 -22.13 -54.55
N GLY A 134 19.10 -23.46 -54.55
CA GLY A 134 19.36 -24.31 -55.72
C GLY A 134 19.72 -25.77 -55.37
N SER A 135 20.28 -26.50 -56.33
CA SER A 135 20.77 -27.89 -56.16
C SER A 135 22.17 -27.98 -55.55
N GLU A 136 22.58 -26.97 -54.77
CA GLU A 136 23.88 -26.97 -54.08
C GLU A 136 23.77 -27.69 -52.72
N HIS A 137 24.73 -28.57 -52.46
CA HIS A 137 24.79 -29.31 -51.21
C HIS A 137 25.17 -28.40 -50.04
N TRP A 138 24.44 -28.55 -48.93
CA TRP A 138 24.70 -27.79 -47.71
C TRP A 138 26.08 -28.13 -47.14
N SER A 139 26.86 -27.12 -46.76
CA SER A 139 28.07 -27.38 -46.00
C SER A 139 27.71 -27.88 -44.59
N THR A 140 28.53 -28.77 -44.03
CA THR A 140 28.35 -29.25 -42.64
C THR A 140 28.37 -28.10 -41.62
N ASN A 141 29.03 -26.98 -41.94
CA ASN A 141 29.08 -25.81 -41.07
C ASN A 141 27.77 -25.01 -41.11
N ASP A 142 27.13 -24.87 -42.27
CA ASP A 142 25.85 -24.16 -42.38
C ASP A 142 24.74 -24.90 -41.64
N ILE A 143 24.74 -26.24 -41.73
CA ILE A 143 23.82 -27.10 -40.96
C ILE A 143 24.01 -26.89 -39.45
N LYS A 144 25.24 -26.85 -38.96
CA LYS A 144 25.54 -26.62 -37.53
C LYS A 144 25.07 -25.25 -37.06
N ILE A 145 25.32 -24.20 -37.85
CA ILE A 145 24.92 -22.82 -37.51
C ILE A 145 23.39 -22.72 -37.42
N ILE A 146 22.68 -23.23 -38.42
CA ILE A 146 21.21 -23.20 -38.45
C ILE A 146 20.64 -24.02 -37.29
N ALA A 147 21.14 -25.23 -37.04
CA ALA A 147 20.67 -26.06 -35.93
C ALA A 147 20.85 -25.40 -34.56
N ILE A 148 22.04 -24.85 -34.28
CA ILE A 148 22.31 -24.16 -33.01
C ILE A 148 21.40 -22.94 -32.84
N PHE A 149 21.25 -22.13 -33.89
CA PHE A 149 20.40 -20.95 -33.85
C PHE A 149 18.92 -21.31 -33.65
N SER A 150 18.41 -22.31 -34.38
CA SER A 150 17.02 -22.78 -34.22
C SER A 150 16.75 -23.30 -32.82
N CYS A 151 17.68 -24.05 -32.22
CA CYS A 151 17.56 -24.51 -30.83
C CYS A 151 17.53 -23.35 -29.83
N ALA A 152 18.43 -22.38 -29.98
CA ALA A 152 18.48 -21.20 -29.11
C ALA A 152 17.22 -20.32 -29.25
N ALA A 153 16.71 -20.16 -30.47
CA ALA A 153 15.49 -19.42 -30.73
C ALA A 153 14.26 -20.14 -30.15
N ALA A 154 14.16 -21.46 -30.29
CA ALA A 154 13.10 -22.26 -29.70
C ALA A 154 13.12 -22.16 -28.17
N TYR A 155 14.28 -22.32 -27.54
CA TYR A 155 14.44 -22.16 -26.09
C TYR A 155 14.03 -20.77 -25.61
N SER A 156 14.43 -19.72 -26.32
CA SER A 156 14.08 -18.33 -25.98
C SER A 156 12.58 -18.09 -26.10
N LEU A 157 11.95 -18.59 -27.17
CA LEU A 157 10.50 -18.48 -27.39
C LEU A 157 9.72 -19.25 -26.32
N SER A 158 10.14 -20.47 -25.98
CA SER A 158 9.51 -21.25 -24.92
C SER A 158 9.57 -20.53 -23.57
N ASN A 159 10.72 -19.98 -23.19
CA ASN A 159 10.84 -19.20 -21.95
C ASN A 159 9.96 -17.95 -21.97
N TYR A 160 9.90 -17.24 -23.10
CA TYR A 160 9.03 -16.07 -23.24
C TYR A 160 7.54 -16.44 -23.09
N LEU A 161 7.11 -17.54 -23.73
CA LEU A 161 5.74 -18.04 -23.64
C LEU A 161 5.39 -18.54 -22.25
N ILE A 162 6.30 -19.29 -21.59
CA ILE A 162 6.12 -19.75 -20.20
C ILE A 162 6.03 -18.56 -19.24
N THR A 163 6.87 -17.56 -19.39
CA THR A 163 6.85 -16.37 -18.53
C THR A 163 5.57 -15.57 -18.76
N SER A 164 5.20 -15.35 -20.01
CA SER A 164 3.99 -14.60 -20.37
C SER A 164 2.74 -15.35 -19.91
N ALA A 165 2.57 -16.62 -20.30
CA ALA A 165 1.45 -17.43 -19.89
C ALA A 165 1.43 -17.62 -18.36
N GLY A 166 2.54 -17.95 -17.72
CA GLY A 166 2.60 -18.21 -16.29
C GLY A 166 2.26 -16.99 -15.41
N LEU A 167 2.66 -15.79 -15.83
CA LEU A 167 2.33 -14.55 -15.11
C LEU A 167 0.88 -14.12 -15.38
N TYR A 168 0.45 -14.08 -16.65
CA TYR A 168 -0.89 -13.62 -17.02
C TYR A 168 -1.99 -14.64 -16.65
N TYR A 169 -1.73 -15.94 -16.74
CA TYR A 169 -2.65 -17.00 -16.32
C TYR A 169 -2.87 -17.02 -14.81
N ARG A 170 -1.80 -16.80 -14.01
CA ARG A 170 -1.95 -16.67 -12.55
C ARG A 170 -2.63 -15.37 -12.13
N LEU A 171 -2.37 -14.26 -12.83
CA LEU A 171 -3.10 -13.01 -12.60
C LEU A 171 -4.59 -13.13 -12.93
N GLY A 172 -4.97 -13.89 -13.97
CA GLY A 172 -6.36 -14.16 -14.33
C GLY A 172 -7.07 -15.20 -13.46
N LYS A 173 -6.33 -16.00 -12.68
CA LYS A 173 -6.85 -17.02 -11.75
C LYS A 173 -6.82 -16.61 -10.28
N LEU A 174 -6.32 -15.41 -9.97
CA LEU A 174 -6.58 -14.81 -8.66
C LEU A 174 -8.10 -14.74 -8.49
N PRO A 175 -8.67 -15.22 -7.37
CA PRO A 175 -10.11 -15.24 -7.19
C PRO A 175 -10.64 -13.81 -7.29
N THR A 176 -11.25 -13.49 -8.43
CA THR A 176 -12.17 -12.38 -8.53
C THR A 176 -13.45 -12.84 -7.84
N GLY A 177 -13.45 -12.77 -6.51
CA GLY A 177 -14.70 -12.80 -5.75
C GLY A 177 -15.63 -11.71 -6.30
N PRO A 178 -16.95 -11.87 -6.14
CA PRO A 178 -17.90 -10.86 -6.61
C PRO A 178 -17.53 -9.52 -5.94
N GLY A 179 -17.07 -8.56 -6.75
CA GLY A 179 -16.80 -7.19 -6.30
C GLY A 179 -15.35 -6.75 -6.08
N VAL A 180 -14.31 -7.59 -6.27
CA VAL A 180 -12.91 -7.11 -6.10
C VAL A 180 -12.21 -6.96 -7.44
N HIS A 181 -12.48 -5.83 -8.09
CA HIS A 181 -11.58 -5.29 -9.10
C HIS A 181 -10.20 -5.03 -8.47
N PHE A 182 -9.16 -5.67 -9.00
CA PHE A 182 -7.76 -5.32 -8.73
C PHE A 182 -7.50 -3.88 -9.21
N ARG A 183 -7.83 -2.91 -8.36
CA ARG A 183 -7.41 -1.52 -8.50
C ARG A 183 -6.00 -1.41 -7.94
N TYR A 184 -4.99 -1.46 -8.82
CA TYR A 184 -3.71 -0.81 -8.57
C TYR A 184 -3.97 0.70 -8.52
N GLY A 185 -4.45 1.13 -7.35
CA GLY A 185 -5.03 2.44 -7.13
C GLY A 185 -5.23 2.69 -5.64
N ARG A 186 -4.33 2.20 -4.78
CA ARG A 186 -4.24 2.61 -3.37
C ARG A 186 -3.69 4.04 -3.29
N SER A 187 -4.58 4.99 -3.55
CA SER A 187 -4.47 6.35 -3.06
C SER A 187 -5.78 6.65 -2.34
N ALA A 188 -5.81 6.33 -1.04
CA ALA A 188 -6.75 6.86 -0.03
C ALA A 188 -6.62 6.23 1.38
N TYR A 189 -5.72 5.26 1.61
CA TYR A 189 -5.26 4.89 2.97
C TYR A 189 -3.89 5.51 3.30
N LYS A 190 -3.42 6.41 2.42
CA LYS A 190 -2.07 6.94 2.41
C LYS A 190 -1.98 8.05 3.47
N TYR A 191 -1.14 7.79 4.47
CA TYR A 191 -0.72 8.65 5.57
C TYR A 191 -1.60 8.57 6.83
N ASN A 192 -1.09 7.80 7.80
CA ASN A 192 -1.35 8.09 9.20
C ASN A 192 -1.02 9.58 9.43
N MET A 193 -2.01 10.38 9.84
CA MET A 193 -1.87 11.84 9.99
C MET A 193 -0.76 12.23 10.96
N TYR A 194 -0.45 11.41 11.96
CA TYR A 194 0.72 11.63 12.82
C TYR A 194 2.04 11.57 12.04
N THR A 195 2.16 10.63 11.10
CA THR A 195 3.35 10.51 10.24
C THR A 195 3.47 11.70 9.30
N LEU A 196 2.36 12.17 8.74
CA LEU A 196 2.36 13.38 7.90
C LEU A 196 2.84 14.59 8.70
N CYS A 197 2.25 14.83 9.87
CA CYS A 197 2.64 15.95 10.73
C CYS A 197 4.13 15.90 11.10
N ALA A 198 4.62 14.73 11.52
CA ALA A 198 6.03 14.54 11.86
C ALA A 198 6.95 14.74 10.65
N ASN A 199 6.59 14.21 9.48
CA ASN A 199 7.39 14.34 8.26
C ASN A 199 7.49 15.79 7.80
N ASN A 200 6.42 16.59 7.91
CA ASN A 200 6.48 18.01 7.56
C ASN A 200 7.49 18.76 8.43
N VAL A 201 7.57 18.46 9.74
CA VAL A 201 8.58 19.05 10.63
C VAL A 201 9.97 18.50 10.31
N LEU A 202 10.12 17.20 10.08
CA LEU A 202 11.40 16.57 9.72
C LEU A 202 11.98 17.19 8.44
N GLU A 203 11.18 17.28 7.38
CA GLU A 203 11.57 17.82 6.08
C GLU A 203 11.99 19.28 6.19
N LYS A 204 11.22 20.10 6.93
CA LYS A 204 11.55 21.51 7.21
C LYS A 204 12.93 21.69 7.84
N HIS A 205 13.37 20.72 8.64
CA HIS A 205 14.67 20.74 9.33
C HIS A 205 15.72 19.83 8.66
N GLY A 206 15.52 19.47 7.39
CA GLY A 206 16.51 18.75 6.57
C GLY A 206 16.68 17.27 6.95
N ARG A 207 15.69 16.66 7.61
CA ARG A 207 15.71 15.25 8.01
C ARG A 207 14.84 14.39 7.09
N PRO A 208 15.21 13.11 6.87
CA PRO A 208 14.42 12.21 6.04
C PRO A 208 13.06 11.92 6.68
N HIS A 209 12.10 11.49 5.86
CA HIS A 209 10.82 11.01 6.33
C HIS A 209 10.97 9.78 7.23
N LEU A 210 10.05 9.65 8.19
CA LEU A 210 10.01 8.58 9.16
C LEU A 210 9.87 7.20 8.48
N PRO A 211 10.89 6.33 8.54
CA PRO A 211 10.81 4.98 7.98
C PRO A 211 9.90 4.08 8.83
N TRP A 212 9.39 3.02 8.21
CA TRP A 212 8.49 2.08 8.89
C TRP A 212 9.12 1.39 10.09
N SER A 213 10.40 1.03 10.01
CA SER A 213 11.16 0.42 11.11
C SER A 213 11.20 1.26 12.40
N VAL A 214 11.11 2.58 12.29
CA VAL A 214 11.01 3.49 13.44
C VAL A 214 9.55 3.74 13.79
N LYS A 215 8.71 4.05 12.79
CA LYS A 215 7.28 4.29 12.98
C LYS A 215 6.58 3.15 13.71
N ALA A 216 6.90 1.90 13.37
CA ALA A 216 6.32 0.70 13.97
C ALA A 216 6.56 0.61 15.49
N LYS A 217 7.68 1.17 15.98
CA LYS A 217 7.99 1.23 17.41
C LYS A 217 7.26 2.36 18.15
N LEU A 218 6.83 3.39 17.41
CA LEU A 218 6.17 4.57 17.98
C LEU A 218 4.64 4.41 18.01
N MET A 219 4.05 3.70 17.04
CA MET A 219 2.60 3.55 16.94
C MET A 219 1.98 2.86 18.17
N GLY A 220 0.97 3.51 18.76
CA GLY A 220 0.25 2.99 19.95
C GLY A 220 0.96 3.20 21.28
N VAL A 221 2.20 3.73 21.27
CA VAL A 221 2.96 4.01 22.50
C VAL A 221 2.66 5.45 22.97
N PRO A 222 2.19 5.64 24.21
CA PRO A 222 1.91 6.97 24.76
C PRO A 222 3.13 7.90 24.71
N GLY A 223 2.95 9.12 24.21
CA GLY A 223 4.01 10.15 24.15
C GLY A 223 5.19 9.88 23.20
N SER A 224 5.17 8.77 22.45
CA SER A 224 6.30 8.29 21.65
C SER A 224 6.72 9.24 20.52
N SER A 225 5.77 9.96 19.93
CA SER A 225 6.02 10.93 18.84
C SER A 225 6.90 12.11 19.27
N THR A 226 7.10 12.29 20.57
CA THR A 226 7.98 13.31 21.17
C THR A 226 8.98 12.69 22.16
N GLY A 227 9.07 11.35 22.19
CA GLY A 227 9.89 10.61 23.13
C GLY A 227 11.35 10.48 22.70
N ASP A 228 12.16 9.87 23.58
CA ASP A 228 13.60 9.67 23.35
C ASP A 228 13.90 8.86 22.10
N GLU A 229 13.14 7.80 21.84
CA GLU A 229 13.32 6.94 20.66
C GLU A 229 13.19 7.74 19.36
N PHE A 230 12.15 8.57 19.25
CA PHE A 230 11.95 9.42 18.09
C PHE A 230 13.10 10.43 17.95
N HIS A 231 13.45 11.16 19.02
CA HIS A 231 14.49 12.19 18.94
C HIS A 231 15.88 11.63 18.69
N ARG A 232 16.18 10.42 19.18
CA ARG A 232 17.46 9.74 18.95
C ARG A 232 17.65 9.43 17.46
N TRP A 233 16.59 8.97 16.78
CA TRP A 233 16.62 8.75 15.33
C TRP A 233 16.54 10.06 14.54
N ALA A 234 15.64 10.97 14.94
CA ALA A 234 15.34 12.18 14.20
C ALA A 234 16.51 13.16 14.16
N GLN A 235 17.37 13.21 15.20
CA GLN A 235 18.54 14.10 15.31
C GLN A 235 18.28 15.51 14.77
N LEU A 236 17.16 16.09 15.18
CA LEU A 236 16.73 17.40 14.73
C LEU A 236 17.66 18.49 15.26
N PRO A 237 18.04 19.49 14.44
CA PRO A 237 18.86 20.64 14.85
C PRO A 237 18.05 21.69 15.64
N ILE A 238 17.01 21.28 16.34
CA ILE A 238 16.13 22.15 17.13
C ILE A 238 15.83 21.53 18.51
N PRO A 239 15.58 22.36 19.53
CA PRO A 239 15.17 21.86 20.85
C PRO A 239 13.85 21.07 20.79
N ARG A 240 13.68 20.12 21.72
CA ARG A 240 12.46 19.30 21.82
C ARG A 240 11.19 20.13 22.00
N GLU A 241 11.27 21.21 22.78
CA GLU A 241 10.14 22.13 22.97
C GLU A 241 9.74 22.83 21.68
N GLN A 242 10.70 23.19 20.83
CA GLN A 242 10.41 23.74 19.51
C GLN A 242 9.75 22.69 18.62
N PHE A 243 10.29 21.46 18.59
CA PHE A 243 9.69 20.36 17.84
C PHE A 243 8.25 20.10 18.28
N LYS A 244 7.98 20.04 19.59
CA LYS A 244 6.64 19.83 20.15
C LYS A 244 5.67 20.92 19.70
N ARG A 245 6.09 22.18 19.69
CA ARG A 245 5.26 23.30 19.19
C ARG A 245 4.97 23.17 17.69
N GLU A 246 6.00 22.92 16.87
CA GLU A 246 5.84 22.77 15.42
C GLU A 246 4.97 21.56 15.08
N GLN A 247 5.16 20.44 15.78
CA GLN A 247 4.34 19.24 15.65
C GLN A 247 2.87 19.51 15.99
N LYS A 248 2.60 20.20 17.11
CA LYS A 248 1.23 20.56 17.51
C LYS A 248 0.55 21.45 16.46
N GLU A 249 1.29 22.35 15.84
CA GLU A 249 0.75 23.18 14.75
C GLU A 249 0.41 22.33 13.52
N GLN A 250 1.27 21.40 13.12
CA GLN A 250 0.95 20.46 12.04
C GLN A 250 -0.30 19.62 12.36
N GLN A 251 -0.43 19.15 13.60
CA GLN A 251 -1.61 18.41 14.05
C GLN A 251 -2.88 19.25 13.97
N ARG A 252 -2.83 20.52 14.41
CA ARG A 252 -3.96 21.46 14.29
C ARG A 252 -4.41 21.65 12.83
N LEU A 253 -3.47 21.68 11.90
CA LEU A 253 -3.76 21.85 10.46
C LEU A 253 -4.33 20.59 9.82
N HIS A 254 -3.83 19.41 10.20
CA HIS A 254 -4.12 18.17 9.47
C HIS A 254 -5.13 17.24 10.16
N PHE A 255 -5.24 17.25 11.49
CA PHE A 255 -6.15 16.36 12.21
C PHE A 255 -7.64 16.54 11.87
N PRO A 256 -8.14 17.75 11.58
CA PRO A 256 -9.51 17.91 11.09
C PRO A 256 -9.83 17.08 9.85
N TYR A 257 -8.82 16.71 9.04
CA TYR A 257 -9.00 15.94 7.81
C TYR A 257 -8.80 14.43 7.99
N CYS A 258 -8.74 13.94 9.24
CA CYS A 258 -8.75 12.50 9.50
C CYS A 258 -10.03 11.88 8.95
N LYS A 259 -9.92 10.67 8.41
CA LYS A 259 -11.06 9.88 7.97
C LYS A 259 -11.08 8.57 8.75
N PRO A 260 -12.25 8.06 9.15
CA PRO A 260 -12.39 6.71 9.66
C PRO A 260 -11.80 5.69 8.68
N LEU A 261 -11.36 4.54 9.21
CA LEU A 261 -11.04 3.41 8.35
C LEU A 261 -12.33 2.92 7.66
N PRO A 262 -12.25 2.43 6.41
CA PRO A 262 -13.40 1.81 5.76
C PRO A 262 -13.98 0.66 6.58
N GLY A 263 -15.30 0.63 6.62
CA GLY A 263 -16.09 -0.24 7.48
C GLY A 263 -16.38 0.31 8.88
N VAL A 264 -15.64 1.31 9.39
CA VAL A 264 -15.86 1.84 10.77
C VAL A 264 -17.24 2.46 10.92
N GLU A 265 -17.69 3.25 9.95
CA GLU A 265 -19.01 3.90 10.01
C GLU A 265 -20.12 2.86 10.12
N THR A 266 -20.17 1.91 9.18
CA THR A 266 -21.11 0.78 9.20
C THR A 266 -21.00 -0.04 10.48
N LEU A 267 -19.79 -0.39 10.90
CA LEU A 267 -19.55 -1.14 12.13
C LEU A 267 -20.14 -0.44 13.36
N LEU A 268 -19.90 0.87 13.51
CA LEU A 268 -20.40 1.62 14.66
C LEU A 268 -21.92 1.78 14.62
N THR A 269 -22.50 2.00 13.44
CA THR A 269 -23.95 2.04 13.26
C THR A 269 -24.59 0.71 13.64
N ASP A 270 -24.07 -0.40 13.12
CA ASP A 270 -24.57 -1.75 13.37
C ASP A 270 -24.45 -2.12 14.85
N LEU A 271 -23.29 -1.88 15.48
CA LEU A 271 -23.06 -2.22 16.88
C LEU A 271 -23.92 -1.41 17.85
N ASN A 272 -24.26 -0.16 17.51
CA ASN A 272 -25.07 0.70 18.37
C ASN A 272 -26.51 0.18 18.55
N SER A 273 -27.02 -0.58 17.58
CA SER A 273 -28.35 -1.19 17.60
C SER A 273 -28.33 -2.73 17.76
N ALA A 274 -27.15 -3.33 17.84
CA ALA A 274 -26.99 -4.78 17.87
C ALA A 274 -27.34 -5.40 19.23
N TYR A 275 -27.69 -6.69 19.16
CA TYR A 275 -27.86 -7.58 20.31
C TYR A 275 -26.94 -8.79 20.14
N ASN A 276 -26.61 -9.47 21.24
CA ASN A 276 -25.98 -10.77 21.16
C ASN A 276 -27.02 -11.88 20.92
N VAL A 277 -26.58 -13.10 20.64
CA VAL A 277 -27.48 -14.24 20.41
C VAL A 277 -28.36 -14.62 21.61
N ASP A 278 -28.04 -14.14 22.80
CA ASP A 278 -28.82 -14.37 24.03
C ASP A 278 -29.85 -13.24 24.26
N GLY A 279 -29.95 -12.28 23.33
CA GLY A 279 -30.90 -11.17 23.39
C GLY A 279 -30.44 -9.98 24.24
N ASN A 280 -29.19 -9.95 24.68
CA ASN A 280 -28.64 -8.82 25.45
C ASN A 280 -28.11 -7.75 24.50
N LYS A 281 -28.29 -6.47 24.87
CA LYS A 281 -27.82 -5.34 24.07
C LYS A 281 -26.29 -5.34 23.98
N ILE A 282 -25.74 -4.96 22.82
CA ILE A 282 -24.31 -4.68 22.67
C ILE A 282 -24.03 -3.26 23.17
N HIS A 283 -23.05 -3.15 24.07
CA HIS A 283 -22.56 -1.86 24.58
C HIS A 283 -21.23 -1.51 23.92
N ILE A 284 -21.08 -0.23 23.56
CA ILE A 284 -19.88 0.28 22.91
C ILE A 284 -19.25 1.39 23.76
N ALA A 285 -17.93 1.41 23.80
CA ALA A 285 -17.12 2.46 24.42
C ALA A 285 -15.91 2.77 23.53
N LEU A 286 -15.41 3.99 23.65
CA LEU A 286 -14.20 4.43 22.97
C LEU A 286 -13.03 4.42 23.96
N ALA A 287 -11.96 3.69 23.63
CA ALA A 287 -10.74 3.63 24.44
C ALA A 287 -9.51 4.06 23.62
N SER A 288 -9.12 5.32 23.72
CA SER A 288 -8.08 5.94 22.88
C SER A 288 -6.93 6.51 23.70
N SER A 289 -5.69 6.28 23.28
CA SER A 289 -4.52 6.93 23.88
C SER A 289 -4.33 8.38 23.41
N SER A 290 -5.29 8.94 22.65
CA SER A 290 -5.25 10.35 22.26
C SER A 290 -5.68 11.23 23.43
N GLU A 291 -4.93 12.29 23.70
CA GLU A 291 -5.36 13.37 24.59
C GLU A 291 -6.64 14.05 24.06
N LYS A 292 -7.42 14.64 24.96
CA LYS A 292 -8.69 15.31 24.65
C LYS A 292 -8.60 16.31 23.51
N ASN A 293 -7.62 17.21 23.54
CA ASN A 293 -7.41 18.20 22.47
C ASN A 293 -7.18 17.55 21.09
N ASN A 294 -6.45 16.43 21.04
CA ASN A 294 -6.18 15.74 19.78
C ASN A 294 -7.40 14.94 19.31
N TYR A 295 -8.19 14.38 20.22
CA TYR A 295 -9.46 13.76 19.90
C TYR A 295 -10.42 14.78 19.28
N GLU A 296 -10.63 15.92 19.93
CA GLU A 296 -11.51 17.00 19.46
C GLU A 296 -11.13 17.50 18.06
N LEU A 297 -9.83 17.65 17.78
CA LEU A 297 -9.37 18.02 16.44
C LEU A 297 -9.70 16.94 15.39
N LYS A 298 -9.49 15.66 15.71
CA LYS A 298 -9.77 14.53 14.80
C LYS A 298 -11.27 14.38 14.52
N THR A 299 -12.11 14.70 15.50
CA THR A 299 -13.57 14.63 15.41
C THR A 299 -14.18 16.03 15.29
N SER A 300 -13.49 17.00 14.68
CA SER A 300 -14.01 18.37 14.57
C SER A 300 -14.96 18.58 13.41
N ARG A 301 -14.87 17.73 12.37
CA ARG A 301 -15.73 17.81 11.19
C ARG A 301 -17.10 17.18 11.45
N PRO A 302 -18.20 17.78 10.96
CA PRO A 302 -19.56 17.28 11.20
C PRO A 302 -19.73 15.79 10.87
N GLU A 303 -19.18 15.35 9.73
CA GLU A 303 -19.30 13.97 9.27
C GLU A 303 -18.62 12.98 10.24
N THR A 304 -17.53 13.39 10.88
CA THR A 304 -16.86 12.54 11.89
C THR A 304 -17.51 12.64 13.27
N GLN A 305 -18.07 13.81 13.62
CA GLN A 305 -18.82 13.98 14.86
C GLN A 305 -20.04 13.06 14.90
N GLU A 306 -20.76 12.98 13.80
CA GLU A 306 -21.93 12.11 13.66
C GLU A 306 -21.57 10.64 13.87
N ILE A 307 -20.51 10.15 13.21
CA ILE A 307 -20.04 8.76 13.35
C ILE A 307 -19.67 8.42 14.80
N PHE A 308 -18.99 9.33 15.51
CA PHE A 308 -18.56 9.10 16.90
C PHE A 308 -19.62 9.48 17.95
N SER A 309 -20.77 10.00 17.53
CA SER A 309 -21.87 10.36 18.45
C SER A 309 -22.48 9.15 19.15
N VAL A 310 -22.31 7.94 18.60
CA VAL A 310 -22.77 6.67 19.16
C VAL A 310 -22.15 6.34 20.52
N PHE A 311 -21.00 6.93 20.85
CA PHE A 311 -20.37 6.75 22.16
C PHE A 311 -20.88 7.79 23.14
N ASP A 312 -21.50 7.36 24.23
CA ASP A 312 -21.84 8.25 25.35
C ASP A 312 -20.61 8.96 25.88
N GLU A 313 -20.75 10.20 26.34
CA GLU A 313 -19.61 11.03 26.76
C GLU A 313 -18.79 10.39 27.90
N ASN A 314 -19.45 9.76 28.86
CA ASN A 314 -18.80 9.05 29.97
C ASN A 314 -18.02 7.80 29.50
N ARG A 315 -18.45 7.16 28.39
CA ARG A 315 -17.85 5.98 27.76
C ARG A 315 -16.73 6.31 26.76
N ARG A 316 -16.31 7.58 26.69
CA ARG A 316 -15.12 8.02 25.92
C ARG A 316 -13.92 8.14 26.84
N ILE A 317 -13.12 7.07 26.91
CA ILE A 317 -11.90 7.02 27.70
C ILE A 317 -10.73 7.49 26.82
N LEU A 318 -10.16 8.65 27.16
CA LEU A 318 -9.08 9.29 26.43
C LEU A 318 -7.73 9.15 27.17
N GLY A 319 -6.63 9.47 26.49
CA GLY A 319 -5.28 9.21 27.00
C GLY A 319 -4.89 10.05 28.22
N ASP A 320 -5.57 11.17 28.42
CA ASP A 320 -5.45 12.10 29.54
C ASP A 320 -6.64 12.03 30.51
N ASP A 321 -7.41 10.93 30.47
CA ASP A 321 -8.51 10.71 31.41
C ASP A 321 -7.96 10.61 32.85
N PRO A 322 -8.45 11.45 33.80
CA PRO A 322 -7.93 11.50 35.16
C PRO A 322 -8.18 10.22 35.96
N ARG A 323 -9.07 9.33 35.49
CA ARG A 323 -9.33 8.02 36.10
C ARG A 323 -8.24 6.99 35.79
N LEU A 324 -7.37 7.26 34.81
CA LEU A 324 -6.23 6.40 34.47
C LEU A 324 -5.04 6.72 35.36
N GLN A 325 -4.35 5.68 35.81
CA GLN A 325 -3.12 5.83 36.57
C GLN A 325 -1.99 6.33 35.65
N ASN A 326 -1.21 7.31 36.13
CA ASN A 326 -0.06 7.85 35.40
C ASN A 326 0.92 6.74 35.01
N GLY A 327 1.33 6.71 33.74
CA GLY A 327 2.26 5.70 33.21
C GLY A 327 1.62 4.35 32.87
N ARG A 328 0.31 4.16 33.13
CA ARG A 328 -0.43 2.93 32.79
C ARG A 328 -1.24 3.05 31.49
N GLY A 329 -0.69 3.74 30.50
CA GLY A 329 -1.20 3.69 29.13
C GLY A 329 -0.86 2.36 28.45
N LYS A 330 -1.36 2.15 27.22
CA LYS A 330 -1.06 0.95 26.42
C LYS A 330 0.48 0.71 26.38
N PRO A 331 0.98 -0.51 26.64
CA PRO A 331 0.26 -1.78 26.63
C PRO A 331 -0.39 -2.21 27.97
N ALA A 332 -0.44 -1.37 28.99
CA ALA A 332 -1.20 -1.70 30.19
C ALA A 332 -2.71 -1.81 29.86
N PRO A 333 -3.46 -2.72 30.54
CA PRO A 333 -4.86 -3.01 30.22
C PRO A 333 -5.84 -1.95 30.73
N ASP A 334 -5.37 -1.02 31.56
CA ASP A 334 -6.15 -0.09 32.37
C ASP A 334 -7.21 0.69 31.56
N ILE A 335 -6.88 1.14 30.34
CA ILE A 335 -7.83 1.89 29.51
C ILE A 335 -9.03 1.06 29.07
N PHE A 336 -8.83 -0.24 28.80
CA PHE A 336 -9.91 -1.14 28.42
C PHE A 336 -10.70 -1.61 29.65
N LEU A 337 -10.01 -1.86 30.76
CA LEU A 337 -10.67 -2.20 32.03
C LEU A 337 -11.55 -1.05 32.55
N LEU A 338 -11.07 0.19 32.43
CA LEU A 338 -11.86 1.38 32.76
C LEU A 338 -13.06 1.53 31.83
N ALA A 339 -12.89 1.30 30.52
CA ALA A 339 -14.02 1.34 29.58
C ALA A 339 -15.09 0.30 29.95
N LEU A 340 -14.69 -0.93 30.29
CA LEU A 340 -15.60 -1.97 30.76
C LEU A 340 -16.28 -1.59 32.09
N GLN A 341 -15.52 -1.04 33.04
CA GLN A 341 -16.07 -0.58 34.31
C GLN A 341 -17.17 0.46 34.09
N VAL A 342 -16.93 1.47 33.25
CA VAL A 342 -17.92 2.51 32.96
C VAL A 342 -19.14 1.96 32.24
N ILE A 343 -18.97 0.98 31.33
CA ILE A 343 -20.11 0.28 30.73
C ILE A 343 -20.92 -0.40 31.83
N ASN A 344 -20.28 -1.20 32.70
CA ASN A 344 -20.96 -1.93 33.77
C ASN A 344 -21.67 -1.01 34.78
N GLU A 345 -21.11 0.15 35.09
CA GLU A 345 -21.73 1.18 35.94
C GLU A 345 -22.95 1.86 35.28
N SER A 346 -23.11 1.74 33.97
CA SER A 346 -24.19 2.36 33.18
C SER A 346 -25.17 1.34 32.58
N LEU A 347 -25.12 0.09 33.02
CA LEU A 347 -26.09 -0.94 32.66
C LEU A 347 -27.45 -0.67 33.33
N GLY A 348 -28.53 -1.02 32.64
CA GLY A 348 -29.89 -0.88 33.16
C GLY A 348 -30.26 -1.95 34.18
N ASP A 349 -31.38 -1.74 34.87
CA ASP A 349 -31.95 -2.73 35.78
C ASP A 349 -32.26 -4.04 35.04
N GLY A 350 -31.67 -5.14 35.49
CA GLY A 350 -31.85 -6.48 34.90
C GLY A 350 -30.75 -6.93 33.93
N GLU A 351 -29.80 -6.06 33.60
CA GLU A 351 -28.62 -6.44 32.82
C GLU A 351 -27.51 -7.01 33.74
N ASN A 352 -26.84 -8.06 33.29
CA ASN A 352 -25.73 -8.65 34.04
C ASN A 352 -24.42 -7.91 33.73
N ALA A 353 -23.56 -7.79 34.75
CA ALA A 353 -22.22 -7.23 34.56
C ALA A 353 -21.44 -8.02 33.49
N ILE A 354 -20.92 -7.30 32.50
CA ILE A 354 -20.14 -7.84 31.39
C ILE A 354 -18.73 -8.20 31.90
N LYS A 355 -18.27 -9.41 31.59
CA LYS A 355 -16.93 -9.88 31.93
C LYS A 355 -15.93 -9.47 30.84
N PRO A 356 -14.63 -9.34 31.16
CA PRO A 356 -13.63 -9.04 30.14
C PRO A 356 -13.60 -10.06 28.99
N SER A 357 -13.87 -11.34 29.27
CA SER A 357 -13.92 -12.38 28.25
C SER A 357 -15.09 -12.24 27.25
N GLU A 358 -16.08 -11.41 27.57
CA GLU A 358 -17.24 -11.11 26.72
C GLU A 358 -17.00 -9.82 25.91
N CYS A 359 -15.89 -9.13 26.13
CA CYS A 359 -15.53 -7.92 25.41
C CYS A 359 -14.75 -8.24 24.12
N LEU A 360 -15.02 -7.43 23.10
CA LEU A 360 -14.31 -7.43 21.83
C LEU A 360 -13.64 -6.07 21.60
N VAL A 361 -12.31 -6.07 21.50
CA VAL A 361 -11.49 -4.87 21.29
C VAL A 361 -11.11 -4.77 19.82
N PHE A 362 -11.28 -3.59 19.22
CA PHE A 362 -10.76 -3.28 17.88
C PHE A 362 -9.51 -2.40 18.01
N GLU A 363 -8.40 -2.86 17.43
CA GLU A 363 -7.11 -2.18 17.55
C GLU A 363 -6.31 -2.17 16.25
N ASP A 364 -5.53 -1.12 16.02
CA ASP A 364 -4.61 -1.02 14.87
C ASP A 364 -3.14 -1.16 15.29
N SER A 365 -2.84 -0.97 16.58
CA SER A 365 -1.47 -0.88 17.11
C SER A 365 -1.05 -2.13 17.88
N VAL A 366 0.24 -2.46 17.85
CA VAL A 366 0.79 -3.60 18.60
C VAL A 366 0.62 -3.44 20.12
N PRO A 367 0.95 -2.28 20.75
CA PRO A 367 0.69 -2.07 22.17
C PRO A 367 -0.79 -2.16 22.54
N GLY A 368 -1.69 -1.75 21.65
CA GLY A 368 -3.13 -1.85 21.88
C GLY A 368 -3.63 -3.29 21.87
N VAL A 369 -3.15 -4.12 20.94
CA VAL A 369 -3.45 -5.56 20.95
C VAL A 369 -3.00 -6.18 22.27
N GLU A 370 -1.76 -5.90 22.69
CA GLU A 370 -1.23 -6.40 23.96
C GLU A 370 -2.07 -5.93 25.16
N ALA A 371 -2.50 -4.67 25.21
CA ALA A 371 -3.38 -4.16 26.25
C ALA A 371 -4.74 -4.88 26.29
N GLY A 372 -5.36 -5.14 25.13
CA GLY A 372 -6.61 -5.88 25.05
C GLY A 372 -6.46 -7.32 25.54
N ARG A 373 -5.35 -7.97 25.15
CA ARG A 373 -5.00 -9.32 25.62
C ARG A 373 -4.82 -9.35 27.14
N ARG A 374 -4.07 -8.40 27.70
CA ARG A 374 -3.83 -8.27 29.15
C ARG A 374 -5.11 -7.99 29.93
N ALA A 375 -6.06 -7.29 29.32
CA ALA A 375 -7.37 -7.08 29.91
C ALA A 375 -8.23 -8.36 29.94
N GLY A 376 -7.79 -9.45 29.31
CA GLY A 376 -8.56 -10.69 29.19
C GLY A 376 -9.63 -10.64 28.08
N MET A 377 -9.55 -9.65 27.18
CA MET A 377 -10.56 -9.40 26.15
C MET A 377 -10.16 -10.03 24.81
N ARG A 378 -11.17 -10.34 23.97
CA ARG A 378 -10.92 -10.76 22.58
C ARG A 378 -10.46 -9.55 21.78
N VAL A 379 -9.58 -9.73 20.80
CA VAL A 379 -9.02 -8.61 20.02
C VAL A 379 -9.11 -8.85 18.51
N VAL A 380 -9.64 -7.88 17.78
CA VAL A 380 -9.56 -7.79 16.33
C VAL A 380 -8.49 -6.76 15.98
N TRP A 381 -7.37 -7.25 15.47
CA TRP A 381 -6.25 -6.41 15.03
C TRP A 381 -6.41 -6.04 13.55
N VAL A 382 -6.54 -4.75 13.26
CA VAL A 382 -6.68 -4.17 11.91
C VAL A 382 -5.49 -3.23 11.63
N PRO A 383 -4.29 -3.79 11.38
CA PRO A 383 -3.10 -2.97 11.22
C PRO A 383 -3.10 -2.20 9.89
N HIS A 384 -2.50 -1.01 9.93
CA HIS A 384 -2.03 -0.38 8.70
C HIS A 384 -1.05 -1.33 7.98
N LEU A 385 -1.16 -1.44 6.64
CA LEU A 385 -0.37 -2.37 5.82
C LEU A 385 1.14 -2.33 6.06
N GLY A 386 1.70 -1.13 6.20
CA GLY A 386 3.12 -0.96 6.53
C GLY A 386 3.49 -1.47 7.93
N LEU A 387 2.60 -1.39 8.93
CA LEU A 387 2.82 -2.02 10.23
C LEU A 387 2.74 -3.54 10.12
N ALA A 388 1.75 -4.04 9.36
CA ALA A 388 1.57 -5.46 9.11
C ALA A 388 2.81 -6.08 8.44
N ALA A 389 3.48 -5.35 7.54
CA ALA A 389 4.71 -5.78 6.89
C ALA A 389 5.90 -5.88 7.86
N GLU A 390 6.06 -4.91 8.77
CA GLU A 390 7.14 -4.92 9.78
C GLU A 390 7.01 -6.09 10.78
N TYR A 391 5.79 -6.58 11.00
CA TYR A 391 5.49 -7.68 11.93
C TYR A 391 5.07 -8.98 11.23
N GLU A 392 5.29 -9.13 9.92
CA GLU A 392 4.81 -10.31 9.17
C GLU A 392 5.33 -11.63 9.75
N GLN A 393 6.60 -11.67 10.17
CA GLN A 393 7.22 -12.86 10.78
C GLN A 393 6.89 -13.05 12.26
N ARG A 394 6.21 -12.06 12.88
CA ARG A 394 5.89 -12.02 14.32
C ARG A 394 4.39 -11.82 14.56
N ASP A 395 3.54 -12.09 13.56
CA ASP A 395 2.11 -11.81 13.65
C ASP A 395 1.46 -12.61 14.80
N LYS A 396 1.85 -13.85 14.98
CA LYS A 396 1.46 -14.75 16.07
C LYS A 396 1.82 -14.19 17.44
N GLU A 397 3.00 -13.57 17.55
CA GLU A 397 3.42 -12.91 18.80
C GLU A 397 2.59 -11.65 19.06
N VAL A 398 2.27 -10.86 18.02
CA VAL A 398 1.37 -9.71 18.15
C VAL A 398 0.01 -10.16 18.65
N LEU A 399 -0.59 -11.19 18.04
CA LEU A 399 -1.91 -11.70 18.42
C LEU A 399 -1.92 -12.31 19.84
N ALA A 400 -0.81 -12.88 20.29
CA ALA A 400 -0.64 -13.32 21.67
C ALA A 400 -0.40 -12.17 22.67
N GLY A 401 -0.15 -10.94 22.19
CA GLY A 401 0.29 -9.81 23.02
C GLY A 401 1.71 -9.97 23.55
N ARG A 402 2.55 -10.79 22.93
CA ARG A 402 3.89 -11.18 23.44
C ARG A 402 5.04 -10.49 22.72
N THR A 403 4.82 -9.33 22.14
CA THR A 403 5.87 -8.66 21.35
C THR A 403 6.99 -8.07 22.21
N GLY A 404 6.70 -7.76 23.48
CA GLY A 404 7.65 -7.18 24.42
C GLY A 404 8.13 -5.79 24.01
N LEU A 405 7.34 -5.06 23.21
CA LEU A 405 7.76 -3.77 22.65
C LEU A 405 7.94 -2.69 23.74
N VAL A 406 7.06 -2.69 24.75
CA VAL A 406 7.12 -1.78 25.89
C VAL A 406 7.12 -2.61 27.17
N PRO A 407 8.21 -2.63 27.95
CA PRO A 407 8.26 -3.37 29.20
C PRO A 407 7.40 -2.66 30.25
N ILE A 408 6.40 -3.35 30.79
CA ILE A 408 5.54 -2.84 31.87
C ILE A 408 5.69 -3.62 33.18
N GLY A 409 6.66 -4.54 33.26
CA GLY A 409 7.03 -5.27 34.48
C GLY A 409 6.12 -6.46 34.85
N ASP A 410 4.89 -6.48 34.35
CA ASP A 410 3.94 -7.57 34.57
C ASP A 410 3.89 -8.49 33.34
N GLU A 411 4.20 -9.78 33.46
CA GLU A 411 4.12 -10.75 32.33
C GLU A 411 2.97 -11.77 32.46
N TRP A 412 2.25 -11.75 33.57
CA TRP A 412 1.32 -12.81 33.97
C TRP A 412 -0.03 -12.81 33.23
N GLN A 413 -0.32 -11.80 32.39
CA GLN A 413 -1.60 -11.64 31.67
C GLN A 413 -1.47 -11.78 30.15
N LEU A 414 -0.39 -12.36 29.64
CA LEU A 414 -0.19 -12.51 28.20
C LEU A 414 -0.97 -13.71 27.64
N GLY A 415 -1.48 -13.56 26.42
CA GLY A 415 -2.16 -14.62 25.70
C GLY A 415 -1.24 -15.77 25.30
N ASN A 416 -1.78 -16.84 24.73
CA ASN A 416 -0.97 -17.89 24.10
C ASN A 416 -0.95 -17.71 22.59
N VAL A 417 0.12 -18.19 21.95
CA VAL A 417 0.17 -18.21 20.49
C VAL A 417 -0.90 -19.17 19.97
N ASP A 418 -1.61 -18.74 18.92
CA ASP A 418 -2.65 -19.52 18.23
C ASP A 418 -3.85 -19.93 19.12
N ASP A 419 -4.13 -19.20 20.20
CA ASP A 419 -5.30 -19.46 21.07
C ASP A 419 -6.65 -18.95 20.52
N GLY A 420 -6.63 -18.27 19.36
CA GLY A 420 -7.82 -17.75 18.70
C GLY A 420 -8.48 -16.56 19.39
N TRP A 421 -7.91 -16.04 20.48
CA TRP A 421 -8.51 -14.95 21.24
C TRP A 421 -8.22 -13.58 20.61
N ALA A 422 -7.21 -13.49 19.74
CA ALA A 422 -7.04 -12.38 18.85
C ALA A 422 -6.92 -12.83 17.40
N VAL A 423 -7.51 -12.05 16.49
CA VAL A 423 -7.45 -12.29 15.04
C VAL A 423 -6.97 -11.06 14.30
N LYS A 424 -6.37 -11.26 13.13
CA LYS A 424 -5.94 -10.18 12.24
C LYS A 424 -6.93 -10.05 11.09
N LEU A 425 -7.50 -8.86 10.90
CA LEU A 425 -8.34 -8.54 9.73
C LEU A 425 -7.67 -7.46 8.86
N PRO A 426 -7.79 -7.55 7.53
CA PRO A 426 -7.20 -6.54 6.63
C PRO A 426 -8.04 -5.25 6.54
N SER A 427 -9.31 -5.30 6.91
CA SER A 427 -10.31 -4.21 6.86
C SER A 427 -11.46 -4.52 7.83
N LEU A 428 -12.26 -3.52 8.17
CA LEU A 428 -13.53 -3.68 8.89
C LEU A 428 -14.74 -3.75 7.94
N GLU A 429 -14.52 -3.64 6.63
CA GLU A 429 -15.56 -3.86 5.63
C GLU A 429 -16.05 -5.32 5.69
N ASN A 430 -17.38 -5.51 5.72
CA ASN A 430 -18.03 -6.82 5.86
C ASN A 430 -17.57 -7.59 7.11
N PHE A 431 -17.54 -6.91 8.26
CA PHE A 431 -17.16 -7.52 9.53
C PHE A 431 -18.03 -8.75 9.85
N PRO A 432 -17.45 -9.92 10.19
CA PRO A 432 -18.20 -11.17 10.33
C PRO A 432 -18.89 -11.28 11.70
N TYR A 433 -19.99 -10.55 11.88
CA TYR A 433 -20.74 -10.48 13.15
C TYR A 433 -21.09 -11.85 13.76
N ASP A 434 -21.44 -12.82 12.92
CA ASP A 434 -21.82 -14.18 13.35
C ASP A 434 -20.71 -14.90 14.12
N GLU A 435 -19.44 -14.72 13.73
CA GLU A 435 -18.27 -15.31 14.43
C GLU A 435 -18.08 -14.75 15.85
N TYR A 436 -18.70 -13.61 16.14
CA TYR A 436 -18.68 -12.95 17.43
C TYR A 436 -20.01 -13.05 18.17
N ARG A 437 -20.98 -13.82 17.64
CA ARG A 437 -22.32 -13.99 18.21
C ARG A 437 -23.05 -12.66 18.37
N ILE A 438 -22.82 -11.74 17.42
CA ILE A 438 -23.47 -10.43 17.33
C ILE A 438 -24.54 -10.50 16.25
N GLN A 439 -25.74 -10.03 16.56
CA GLN A 439 -26.85 -9.87 15.65
C GLN A 439 -27.02 -8.36 15.37
N ALA A 440 -26.45 -7.90 14.27
CA ALA A 440 -26.70 -6.57 13.76
C ALA A 440 -28.12 -6.51 13.18
N MET A 441 -28.88 -5.47 13.55
CA MET A 441 -30.19 -5.24 12.96
C MET A 441 -30.01 -4.73 11.52
N PRO A 442 -30.75 -5.26 10.53
CA PRO A 442 -30.58 -4.91 9.12
C PRO A 442 -30.98 -3.48 8.76
#